data_AF-A0A0Q8IR22-F1
#
_entry.id   AF-A0A0Q8IR22-F1
#
_cell.length_a   1.000
_cell.length_b   1.000
_cell.length_c   1.000
_cell.angle_alpha   90.00
_cell.angle_beta   90.00
_cell.angle_gamma   90.00
#
_symmetry.space_group_name_H-M   'P 1'
#
loop_
_entity.id
_entity.type
_entity.pdbx_description
1 polymer ?
#
loop_
_entity_poly.entity_id
_entity_poly.type
_entity_poly.pdbx_seq_one_letter_code
_entity_poly.pdbx_strand_id
1 'polypeptide(L)'
;MTTVRAATTSLRASAMAFAMVLAVAPASAGGPQRADDWIGKVVPPFPDGFKSNTGGCVGTGRSAEQICARSIGTIDDNEDRSLKFYAAELVGRIGNEARWKITDVVPYPKLLRGERVSISTCMIDGISDPGVIAIIDTLVEGAAARERFDASRWAVRLDRRKGRFVEVKPTEVSCYNEGAEEE
;
A
#
# COMPACT_ATOMS: atom_id res chain seq x y z
N MET A 1 -33.66 -22.20 73.84
CA MET A 1 -32.50 -22.38 74.74
C MET A 1 -31.81 -23.66 74.36
N THR A 2 -30.60 -23.60 73.83
CA THR A 2 -29.43 -24.46 74.15
C THR A 2 -28.34 -24.10 73.15
N THR A 3 -27.25 -23.56 73.70
CA THR A 3 -26.04 -23.08 73.05
C THR A 3 -25.14 -24.26 72.72
N VAL A 4 -24.49 -24.27 71.55
CA VAL A 4 -23.27 -25.06 71.32
C VAL A 4 -22.23 -24.18 70.61
N ARG A 5 -21.12 -23.92 71.31
CA ARG A 5 -19.87 -23.35 70.79
C ARG A 5 -18.86 -24.50 70.65
N ALA A 6 -18.07 -24.50 69.57
CA ALA A 6 -16.65 -24.90 69.55
C ALA A 6 -16.12 -24.68 68.12
N ALA A 7 -15.25 -23.69 67.91
CA ALA A 7 -13.79 -23.80 67.96
C ALA A 7 -13.20 -24.33 66.63
N THR A 8 -12.71 -23.41 65.79
CA THR A 8 -11.79 -23.73 64.70
C THR A 8 -10.47 -23.04 64.97
N THR A 9 -9.52 -23.88 65.35
CA THR A 9 -8.12 -23.56 65.62
C THR A 9 -7.40 -23.27 64.31
N SER A 10 -6.57 -22.22 64.33
CA SER A 10 -5.69 -21.80 63.25
C SER A 10 -4.50 -22.77 63.12
N LEU A 11 -4.18 -23.24 61.92
CA LEU A 11 -2.87 -23.84 61.61
C LEU A 11 -2.23 -23.21 60.36
N ARG A 12 -1.17 -22.47 60.68
CA ARG A 12 0.04 -22.07 59.96
C ARG A 12 0.26 -22.56 58.51
N ALA A 13 0.45 -21.55 57.66
CA ALA A 13 1.51 -21.36 56.67
C ALA A 13 2.45 -22.55 56.34
N SER A 14 2.56 -22.83 55.05
CA SER A 14 3.85 -23.13 54.41
C SER A 14 3.81 -22.66 52.96
N ALA A 15 4.68 -21.67 52.68
CA ALA A 15 4.97 -21.16 51.36
C ALA A 15 5.95 -22.11 50.66
N MET A 16 5.64 -22.50 49.43
CA MET A 16 6.64 -22.93 48.45
C MET A 16 6.26 -22.30 47.11
N ALA A 17 6.84 -21.12 46.86
CA ALA A 17 6.81 -20.47 45.57
C ALA A 17 7.86 -21.14 44.66
N PHE A 18 7.41 -21.96 43.71
CA PHE A 18 8.25 -22.40 42.60
C PHE A 18 8.33 -21.26 41.57
N ALA A 19 9.46 -20.56 41.55
CA ALA A 19 9.78 -19.59 40.52
C ALA A 19 10.17 -20.34 39.22
N MET A 20 9.21 -20.54 38.32
CA MET A 20 9.50 -20.86 36.93
C MET A 20 9.94 -19.57 36.22
N VAL A 21 11.25 -19.41 36.01
CA VAL A 21 11.80 -18.41 35.10
C VAL A 21 11.61 -18.94 33.68
N LEU A 22 10.48 -18.58 33.07
CA LEU A 22 10.30 -18.68 31.62
C LEU A 22 11.12 -17.56 30.98
N ALA A 23 12.24 -17.93 30.37
CA ALA A 23 12.99 -17.04 29.48
C ALA A 23 12.12 -16.74 28.25
N VAL A 24 11.44 -15.60 28.28
CA VAL A 24 10.74 -15.05 27.12
C VAL A 24 11.81 -14.52 26.17
N ALA A 25 12.13 -15.28 25.12
CA ALA A 25 12.90 -14.76 24.01
C ALA A 25 12.16 -13.56 23.41
N PRO A 26 12.84 -12.43 23.09
CA PRO A 26 12.20 -11.36 22.37
C PRO A 26 11.92 -11.87 20.96
N ALA A 27 10.65 -12.18 20.68
CA ALA A 27 10.17 -12.25 19.32
C ALA A 27 10.39 -10.85 18.74
N SER A 28 11.34 -10.72 17.82
CA SER A 28 11.43 -9.58 16.91
C SER A 28 10.18 -9.59 16.03
N ALA A 29 9.07 -9.13 16.60
CA ALA A 29 7.87 -8.82 15.87
C ALA A 29 8.20 -7.59 15.02
N GLY A 30 8.59 -7.83 13.77
CA GLY A 30 8.40 -6.86 12.69
C GLY A 30 6.90 -6.60 12.61
N GLY A 31 6.41 -5.70 13.45
CA GLY A 31 5.01 -5.30 13.46
C GLY A 31 4.65 -4.69 12.10
N PRO A 32 3.37 -4.76 11.68
CA PRO A 32 2.93 -4.11 10.46
C PRO A 32 3.25 -2.62 10.54
N GLN A 33 4.21 -2.17 9.72
CA GLN A 33 4.55 -0.75 9.63
C GLN A 33 3.29 0.04 9.25
N ARG A 34 2.96 1.02 10.08
CA ARG A 34 1.75 1.84 9.93
C ARG A 34 1.92 2.70 8.68
N ALA A 35 0.82 3.15 8.08
CA ALA A 35 0.87 4.07 6.94
C ALA A 35 1.76 5.30 7.22
N ASP A 36 1.77 5.77 8.48
CA ASP A 36 2.55 6.91 8.95
C ASP A 36 4.07 6.70 8.90
N ASP A 37 4.56 5.45 8.87
CA ASP A 37 6.00 5.16 8.87
C ASP A 37 6.67 5.45 7.52
N TRP A 38 5.90 5.55 6.44
CA TRP A 38 6.37 5.71 5.06
C TRP A 38 6.54 7.15 4.63
N ILE A 39 5.64 8.04 5.08
CA ILE A 39 5.61 9.43 4.65
C ILE A 39 6.90 10.14 5.11
N GLY A 40 7.53 10.85 4.18
CA GLY A 40 8.79 11.56 4.39
C GLY A 40 10.05 10.73 4.11
N LYS A 41 9.96 9.40 3.95
CA LYS A 41 11.11 8.59 3.54
C LYS A 41 11.53 8.95 2.12
N VAL A 42 12.85 9.01 1.88
CA VAL A 42 13.41 9.15 0.53
C VAL A 42 13.82 7.77 0.02
N VAL A 43 13.25 7.36 -1.10
CA VAL A 43 13.45 6.04 -1.73
C VAL A 43 13.86 6.19 -3.20
N PRO A 44 14.51 5.18 -3.80
CA PRO A 44 15.86 4.68 -3.49
C PRO A 44 16.46 4.90 -2.10
N PRO A 45 17.21 3.99 -1.42
CA PRO A 45 16.81 2.62 -1.15
C PRO A 45 15.52 2.59 -0.32
N PHE A 46 14.74 1.52 -0.47
CA PHE A 46 13.62 1.25 0.42
C PHE A 46 14.14 0.67 1.75
N PRO A 47 13.36 0.76 2.84
CA PRO A 47 13.65 0.03 4.07
C PRO A 47 13.82 -1.48 3.82
N ASP A 48 14.61 -2.15 4.66
CA ASP A 48 14.89 -3.58 4.56
C ASP A 48 13.61 -4.41 4.41
N GLY A 49 13.63 -5.35 3.45
CA GLY A 49 12.50 -6.21 3.13
C GLY A 49 11.48 -5.61 2.17
N PHE A 50 11.66 -4.35 1.74
CA PHE A 50 10.75 -3.69 0.81
C PHE A 50 11.44 -3.24 -0.49
N LYS A 51 10.63 -3.12 -1.54
CA LYS A 51 11.03 -2.59 -2.85
C LYS A 51 9.83 -1.97 -3.56
N SER A 52 10.05 -1.49 -4.78
CA SER A 52 9.01 -1.05 -5.70
C SER A 52 9.28 -1.70 -7.05
N ASN A 53 8.35 -2.53 -7.51
CA ASN A 53 8.42 -3.22 -8.79
C ASN A 53 7.64 -2.49 -9.90
N THR A 54 6.72 -1.60 -9.53
CA THR A 54 5.87 -0.90 -10.50
C THR A 54 5.67 0.55 -10.08
N GLY A 55 5.56 1.44 -11.07
CA GLY A 55 5.27 2.84 -10.86
C GLY A 55 5.25 3.63 -12.15
N GLY A 56 4.89 4.91 -12.03
CA GLY A 56 4.81 5.82 -13.16
C GLY A 56 5.15 7.25 -12.77
N CYS A 57 5.68 7.99 -13.74
CA CYS A 57 5.93 9.42 -13.61
C CYS A 57 4.63 10.20 -13.75
N VAL A 58 4.46 11.22 -12.90
CA VAL A 58 3.29 12.09 -12.90
C VAL A 58 3.76 13.54 -13.00
N GLY A 59 3.44 14.18 -14.12
CA GLY A 59 3.89 15.54 -14.44
C GLY A 59 3.16 16.13 -15.65
N THR A 60 3.45 17.40 -15.97
CA THR A 60 2.81 18.14 -17.08
C THR A 60 3.79 18.93 -17.95
N GLY A 61 5.10 18.70 -17.85
CA GLY A 61 6.09 19.43 -18.64
C GLY A 61 6.81 18.59 -19.69
N ARG A 62 7.93 19.11 -20.18
CA ARG A 62 8.69 18.53 -21.30
C ARG A 62 10.09 18.07 -20.92
N SER A 63 10.66 18.57 -19.83
CA SER A 63 11.92 18.03 -19.31
C SER A 63 11.67 16.77 -18.48
N ALA A 64 12.69 15.93 -18.31
CA ALA A 64 12.59 14.73 -17.48
C ALA A 64 12.13 15.04 -16.05
N GLU A 65 12.60 16.15 -15.46
CA GLU A 65 12.21 16.62 -14.13
C GLU A 65 10.75 17.07 -14.07
N GLN A 66 10.25 17.68 -15.15
CA GLN A 66 8.87 18.14 -15.19
C GLN A 66 7.88 17.02 -15.50
N ILE A 67 8.27 16.05 -16.32
CA ILE A 67 7.49 14.85 -16.63
C ILE A 67 7.40 13.96 -15.38
N CYS A 68 8.49 13.86 -14.63
CA CYS A 68 8.62 13.05 -13.42
C CYS A 68 8.70 13.93 -12.16
N ALA A 69 7.98 15.05 -12.10
CA ALA A 69 7.99 15.92 -10.92
C ALA A 69 7.39 15.22 -9.69
N ARG A 70 6.46 14.30 -9.94
CA ARG A 70 5.88 13.37 -8.97
C ARG A 70 5.97 11.94 -9.51
N SER A 71 5.74 10.98 -8.63
CA SER A 71 5.56 9.58 -9.00
C SER A 71 4.42 8.95 -8.22
N ILE A 72 3.86 7.91 -8.80
CA ILE A 72 3.12 6.88 -8.08
C ILE A 72 3.88 5.57 -8.21
N GLY A 73 3.82 4.70 -7.21
CA GLY A 73 4.48 3.39 -7.26
C GLY A 73 3.95 2.44 -6.21
N THR A 74 4.41 1.20 -6.25
CA THR A 74 4.06 0.17 -5.28
C THR A 74 5.08 0.09 -4.15
N ILE A 75 4.64 -0.28 -2.97
CA ILE A 75 5.51 -0.81 -1.92
C ILE A 75 5.23 -2.30 -1.86
N ASP A 76 6.23 -3.05 -2.28
CA ASP A 76 6.19 -4.50 -2.39
C ASP A 76 7.07 -5.11 -1.31
N ASP A 77 6.66 -6.26 -0.79
CA ASP A 77 7.53 -7.08 0.05
C ASP A 77 8.53 -7.89 -0.79
N ASN A 78 9.40 -8.59 -0.07
CA ASN A 78 10.40 -9.49 -0.60
C ASN A 78 9.83 -10.73 -1.32
N GLU A 79 8.51 -10.99 -1.22
CA GLU A 79 7.79 -12.02 -1.98
C GLU A 79 7.05 -11.42 -3.20
N ASP A 80 7.39 -10.19 -3.61
CA ASP A 80 6.77 -9.47 -4.72
C ASP A 80 5.28 -9.16 -4.53
N ARG A 81 4.77 -9.20 -3.30
CA ARG A 81 3.38 -8.82 -3.02
C ARG A 81 3.29 -7.32 -2.81
N SER A 82 2.46 -6.66 -3.61
CA SER A 82 2.12 -5.25 -3.40
C SER A 82 1.25 -5.07 -2.17
N LEU A 83 1.75 -4.27 -1.22
CA LEU A 83 1.09 -3.99 0.04
C LEU A 83 0.42 -2.62 0.05
N LYS A 84 1.01 -1.65 -0.65
CA LYS A 84 0.57 -0.25 -0.70
C LYS A 84 0.88 0.37 -2.06
N PHE A 85 0.18 1.43 -2.38
CA PHE A 85 0.67 2.45 -3.30
C PHE A 85 1.28 3.60 -2.52
N TYR A 86 2.31 4.22 -3.09
CA TYR A 86 2.88 5.46 -2.59
C TYR A 86 2.76 6.55 -3.65
N ALA A 87 2.54 7.78 -3.19
CA ALA A 87 2.77 8.99 -3.95
C ALA A 87 4.10 9.60 -3.48
N ALA A 88 4.86 10.18 -4.39
CA ALA A 88 6.12 10.83 -4.02
C ALA A 88 6.45 12.06 -4.86
N GLU A 89 7.34 12.89 -4.33
CA GLU A 89 7.97 14.01 -5.02
C GLU A 89 9.42 13.73 -5.35
N LEU A 90 9.86 14.19 -6.52
CA LEU A 90 11.26 14.10 -6.92
C LEU A 90 12.06 15.07 -6.04
N VAL A 91 13.03 14.56 -5.29
CA VAL A 91 13.94 15.36 -4.46
C VAL A 91 15.37 15.40 -5.02
N GLY A 92 15.65 14.64 -6.07
CA GLY A 92 16.94 14.67 -6.74
C GLY A 92 17.23 13.38 -7.49
N ARG A 93 18.48 13.22 -7.89
CA ARG A 93 19.00 12.02 -8.54
C ARG A 93 20.37 11.66 -7.97
N ILE A 94 20.68 10.38 -7.93
CA ILE A 94 22.04 9.86 -7.70
C ILE A 94 22.43 9.07 -8.95
N GLY A 95 23.32 9.65 -9.77
CA GLY A 95 23.54 9.15 -11.13
C GLY A 95 22.23 9.18 -11.94
N ASN A 96 21.84 8.05 -12.51
CA ASN A 96 20.59 7.90 -13.26
C ASN A 96 19.38 7.54 -12.38
N GLU A 97 19.59 7.29 -11.09
CA GLU A 97 18.54 6.85 -10.17
C GLU A 97 17.82 8.06 -9.56
N ALA A 98 16.50 8.15 -9.77
CA ALA A 98 15.67 9.17 -9.16
C ALA A 98 15.47 8.90 -7.66
N ARG A 99 15.45 10.00 -6.88
CA ARG A 99 15.22 9.98 -5.43
C ARG A 99 13.89 10.61 -5.13
N TRP A 100 13.04 9.85 -4.48
CA TRP A 100 11.63 10.13 -4.30
C TRP A 100 11.31 10.25 -2.82
N LYS A 101 10.83 11.40 -2.39
CA LYS A 101 10.30 11.55 -1.03
C LYS A 101 8.83 11.16 -1.03
N ILE A 102 8.48 10.11 -0.30
CA ILE A 102 7.10 9.64 -0.17
C ILE A 102 6.27 10.72 0.51
N THR A 103 5.15 11.11 -0.10
CA THR A 103 4.25 12.15 0.40
C THR A 103 2.92 11.60 0.88
N ASP A 104 2.53 10.42 0.44
CA ASP A 104 1.30 9.74 0.87
C ASP A 104 1.36 8.26 0.55
N VAL A 105 0.55 7.46 1.25
CA VAL A 105 0.39 6.03 0.96
C VAL A 105 -1.07 5.62 1.10
N VAL A 106 -1.51 4.67 0.27
CA VAL A 106 -2.82 4.01 0.40
C VAL A 106 -2.63 2.50 0.34
N PRO A 107 -3.49 1.70 1.00
CA PRO A 107 -3.41 0.24 0.91
C PRO A 107 -3.57 -0.25 -0.54
N TYR A 108 -2.85 -1.30 -0.90
CA TYR A 108 -3.11 -2.01 -2.15
C TYR A 108 -4.47 -2.73 -2.02
N PRO A 109 -5.41 -2.55 -2.96
CA PRO A 109 -6.74 -3.13 -2.83
C PRO A 109 -6.69 -4.65 -2.96
N LYS A 110 -7.51 -5.35 -2.19
CA LYS A 110 -7.74 -6.79 -2.43
C LYS A 110 -8.42 -6.96 -3.78
N LEU A 111 -7.82 -7.73 -4.69
CA LEU A 111 -8.38 -7.99 -6.01
C LEU A 111 -9.30 -9.22 -5.98
N LEU A 112 -10.38 -9.14 -6.75
CA LEU A 112 -11.24 -10.28 -7.06
C LEU A 112 -10.68 -11.04 -8.27
N ARG A 113 -11.17 -12.25 -8.49
CA ARG A 113 -10.80 -13.04 -9.67
C ARG A 113 -11.12 -12.24 -10.93
N GLY A 114 -10.14 -12.07 -11.81
CA GLY A 114 -10.28 -11.34 -13.07
C GLY A 114 -9.96 -9.85 -12.98
N GLU A 115 -9.85 -9.31 -11.76
CA GLU A 115 -9.45 -7.93 -11.56
C GLU A 115 -7.94 -7.76 -11.66
N ARG A 116 -7.54 -6.61 -12.19
CA ARG A 116 -6.14 -6.15 -12.23
C ARG A 116 -6.09 -4.69 -11.82
N VAL A 117 -4.95 -4.25 -11.31
CA VAL A 117 -4.68 -2.82 -11.15
C VAL A 117 -4.02 -2.29 -12.42
N SER A 118 -4.54 -1.19 -12.94
CA SER A 118 -3.89 -0.37 -13.95
C SER A 118 -3.30 0.89 -13.28
N ILE A 119 -2.07 1.23 -13.65
CA ILE A 119 -1.29 2.31 -13.02
C ILE A 119 -0.80 3.25 -14.14
N SER A 120 -1.08 4.54 -14.01
CA SER A 120 -0.57 5.59 -14.91
C SER A 120 -0.99 5.52 -16.38
N THR A 121 -1.87 4.58 -16.75
CA THR A 121 -2.43 4.44 -18.11
C THR A 121 -3.93 4.72 -18.14
N CYS A 122 -4.44 5.36 -17.10
CA CYS A 122 -5.86 5.67 -16.95
C CYS A 122 -6.20 7.10 -17.41
N MET A 123 -7.49 7.29 -17.60
CA MET A 123 -8.13 8.51 -18.06
C MET A 123 -9.27 8.85 -17.12
N ILE A 124 -9.55 10.14 -16.91
CA ILE A 124 -10.76 10.63 -16.24
C ILE A 124 -11.54 11.46 -17.25
N ASP A 125 -12.82 11.14 -17.44
CA ASP A 125 -13.72 11.85 -18.37
C ASP A 125 -13.12 12.01 -19.78
N GLY A 126 -12.42 10.98 -20.27
CA GLY A 126 -11.81 10.98 -21.60
C GLY A 126 -10.45 11.71 -21.68
N ILE A 127 -9.89 12.18 -20.58
CA ILE A 127 -8.60 12.88 -20.53
C ILE A 127 -7.56 11.99 -19.84
N SER A 128 -6.44 11.73 -20.52
CA SER A 128 -5.33 10.95 -19.94
C SER A 128 -4.79 11.63 -18.68
N ASP A 129 -4.68 10.84 -17.61
CA ASP A 129 -4.08 11.29 -16.36
C ASP A 129 -3.16 10.19 -15.80
N PRO A 130 -1.83 10.34 -15.95
CA PRO A 130 -0.86 9.37 -15.43
C PRO A 130 -0.84 9.28 -13.90
N GLY A 131 -1.55 10.17 -13.19
CA GLY A 131 -1.71 10.11 -11.75
C GLY A 131 -2.81 9.17 -11.27
N VAL A 132 -3.55 8.54 -12.18
CA VAL A 132 -4.70 7.68 -11.83
C VAL A 132 -4.27 6.21 -11.70
N ILE A 133 -4.83 5.56 -10.70
CA ILE A 133 -4.73 4.12 -10.45
C ILE A 133 -6.14 3.58 -10.31
N ALA A 134 -6.46 2.49 -10.98
CA ALA A 134 -7.78 1.89 -10.89
C ALA A 134 -7.75 0.38 -10.96
N ILE A 135 -8.78 -0.24 -10.39
CA ILE A 135 -9.07 -1.65 -10.62
C ILE A 135 -9.90 -1.76 -11.89
N ILE A 136 -9.47 -2.61 -12.82
CA ILE A 136 -10.20 -2.99 -14.04
C ILE A 136 -10.59 -4.47 -13.97
N ASP A 137 -11.69 -4.84 -14.62
CA ASP A 137 -12.10 -6.24 -14.80
C ASP A 137 -11.72 -6.74 -16.19
N THR A 138 -10.90 -7.79 -16.22
CA THR A 138 -10.38 -8.40 -17.45
C THR A 138 -11.05 -9.73 -17.81
N LEU A 139 -12.06 -10.17 -17.04
CA LEU A 139 -12.88 -11.34 -17.37
C LEU A 139 -14.16 -10.99 -18.15
N VAL A 140 -14.18 -9.81 -18.76
CA VAL A 140 -15.26 -9.38 -19.65
C VAL A 140 -15.15 -10.02 -21.03
N GLU A 141 -16.29 -10.22 -21.69
CA GLU A 141 -16.31 -10.74 -23.06
C GLU A 141 -15.51 -9.83 -24.01
N GLY A 142 -14.71 -10.46 -24.88
CA GLY A 142 -13.87 -9.78 -25.85
C GLY A 142 -12.69 -9.00 -25.24
N ALA A 143 -12.32 -9.24 -23.97
CA ALA A 143 -11.29 -8.48 -23.25
C ALA A 143 -9.99 -8.25 -24.04
N ALA A 144 -9.49 -9.26 -24.75
CA ALA A 144 -8.25 -9.15 -25.53
C ALA A 144 -8.32 -8.10 -26.66
N ALA A 145 -9.49 -7.92 -27.28
CA ALA A 145 -9.69 -6.97 -28.38
C ALA A 145 -10.11 -5.57 -27.90
N ARG A 146 -10.30 -5.37 -26.58
CA ARG A 146 -10.66 -4.06 -26.05
C ARG A 146 -9.43 -3.17 -25.98
N GLU A 147 -9.55 -1.94 -26.44
CA GLU A 147 -8.52 -0.91 -26.25
C GLU A 147 -8.48 -0.39 -24.80
N ARG A 148 -9.63 -0.42 -24.11
CA ARG A 148 -9.79 0.13 -22.76
C ARG A 148 -10.75 -0.71 -21.92
N PHE A 149 -10.57 -0.61 -20.61
CA PHE A 149 -11.49 -1.12 -19.59
C PHE A 149 -11.97 0.03 -18.70
N ASP A 150 -13.25 0.05 -18.38
CA ASP A 150 -13.77 0.92 -17.32
C ASP A 150 -13.28 0.45 -15.95
N ALA A 151 -13.08 1.38 -15.03
CA ALA A 151 -12.75 1.02 -13.66
C ALA A 151 -13.97 0.37 -12.98
N SER A 152 -13.75 -0.76 -12.30
CA SER A 152 -14.85 -1.59 -11.80
C SER A 152 -15.47 -1.05 -10.51
N ARG A 153 -14.66 -0.83 -9.47
CA ARG A 153 -15.15 -0.52 -8.12
C ARG A 153 -14.22 0.32 -7.25
N TRP A 154 -13.02 0.61 -7.74
CA TRP A 154 -12.04 1.37 -6.99
C TRP A 154 -11.12 2.14 -7.93
N ALA A 155 -10.90 3.40 -7.60
CA ALA A 155 -9.93 4.24 -8.28
C ALA A 155 -9.46 5.36 -7.34
N VAL A 156 -8.19 5.71 -7.46
CA VAL A 156 -7.59 6.86 -6.80
C VAL A 156 -6.79 7.67 -7.81
N ARG A 157 -6.58 8.94 -7.50
CA ARG A 157 -5.78 9.86 -8.28
C ARG A 157 -4.79 10.58 -7.39
N LEU A 158 -3.56 10.74 -7.84
CA LEU A 158 -2.61 11.66 -7.21
C LEU A 158 -3.03 13.11 -7.47
N ASP A 159 -3.50 13.81 -6.43
CA ASP A 159 -3.60 15.27 -6.44
C ASP A 159 -2.18 15.84 -6.44
N ARG A 160 -1.70 16.22 -7.64
CA ARG A 160 -0.31 16.65 -7.88
C ARG A 160 0.10 17.88 -7.07
N ARG A 161 -0.88 18.72 -6.71
CA ARG A 161 -0.64 19.92 -5.90
C ARG A 161 -0.49 19.56 -4.42
N LYS A 162 -1.34 18.68 -3.91
CA LYS A 162 -1.30 18.25 -2.50
C LYS A 162 -0.24 17.18 -2.24
N GLY A 163 0.17 16.44 -3.27
CA GLY A 163 1.05 15.28 -3.14
C GLY A 163 0.38 14.09 -2.45
N ARG A 164 -0.95 13.97 -2.54
CA ARG A 164 -1.72 12.93 -1.85
C ARG A 164 -2.72 12.25 -2.78
N PHE A 165 -3.05 11.00 -2.49
CA PHE A 165 -4.10 10.30 -3.20
C PHE A 165 -5.46 10.86 -2.78
N VAL A 166 -6.35 11.00 -3.76
CA VAL A 166 -7.77 11.30 -3.56
C VAL A 166 -8.57 10.22 -4.27
N GLU A 167 -9.67 9.78 -3.67
CA GLU A 167 -10.60 8.88 -4.33
C GLU A 167 -11.24 9.57 -5.53
N VAL A 168 -11.46 8.81 -6.60
CA VAL A 168 -12.21 9.25 -7.78
C VAL A 168 -13.29 8.23 -8.07
N LYS A 169 -14.39 8.64 -8.70
CA LYS A 169 -15.47 7.71 -8.99
C LYS A 169 -15.03 6.74 -10.08
N PRO A 170 -15.12 5.41 -9.87
CA PRO A 170 -14.75 4.44 -10.89
C PRO A 170 -15.51 4.65 -12.22
N THR A 171 -16.77 5.09 -12.17
CA THR A 171 -17.59 5.36 -13.35
C THR A 171 -17.09 6.50 -14.24
N GLU A 172 -16.15 7.31 -13.76
CA GLU A 172 -15.53 8.42 -14.51
C GLU A 172 -14.15 7.99 -15.06
N VAL A 173 -13.68 6.77 -14.75
CA VAL A 173 -12.34 6.28 -15.06
C VAL A 173 -12.39 5.15 -16.08
N SER A 174 -11.55 5.25 -17.10
CA SER A 174 -11.21 4.15 -18.00
C SER A 174 -9.70 4.04 -18.15
N CYS A 175 -9.17 2.84 -18.38
CA CYS A 175 -7.74 2.60 -18.49
C CYS A 175 -7.42 1.80 -19.74
N TYR A 176 -6.25 2.06 -20.32
CA TYR A 176 -5.79 1.31 -21.48
C TYR A 176 -5.61 -0.17 -21.15
N ASN A 177 -5.92 -1.02 -22.13
CA ASN A 177 -5.61 -2.44 -22.07
C ASN A 177 -4.11 -2.66 -22.30
N GLU A 178 -3.34 -2.73 -21.23
CA GLU A 178 -1.90 -3.00 -21.26
C GLU A 178 -1.55 -4.42 -21.74
N GLY A 179 -2.55 -5.29 -21.94
CA GLY A 179 -2.38 -6.63 -22.47
C GLY A 179 -2.93 -6.83 -23.88
N ALA A 180 -3.38 -5.76 -24.56
CA ALA A 180 -3.66 -5.83 -25.99
C ALA A 180 -2.33 -5.97 -26.73
N GLU A 181 -2.17 -7.03 -27.52
CA GLU A 181 -1.03 -7.15 -28.42
C GLU A 181 -1.12 -6.03 -29.46
N GLU A 182 -0.07 -5.24 -29.62
CA GLU A 182 0.08 -4.37 -30.79
C GLU A 182 0.29 -5.31 -32.00
N GLU A 183 -0.73 -5.48 -32.84
CA GLU A 183 -0.57 -6.11 -34.17
C GLU A 183 0.33 -5.28 -35.10
#